data_AF-A0A0C9T9A8-F1
#
_entry.id   AF-A0A0C9T9A8-F1
#
_cell.length_a   1.000
_cell.length_b   1.000
_cell.length_c   1.000
_cell.angle_alpha   90.00
_cell.angle_beta   90.00
_cell.angle_gamma   90.00
#
_symmetry.space_group_name_H-M   'P 1'
#
loop_
_entity.id
_entity.type
_entity.pdbx_description
1 polymer ?
#
loop_
_entity_poly.entity_id
_entity_poly.type
_entity_poly.pdbx_seq_one_letter_code
_entity_poly.pdbx_strand_id
1 'polypeptide(L)' 'RFANWSAQFMDAYRCGLTGAQAVWANKKYRGHRVLPDTIMEELDIANCI' A
#
# COMPACT_ATOMS: atom_id res chain seq x y z
N ARG A 1 -15.30 -7.53 7.06
CA ARG A 1 -15.16 -6.19 6.44
C ARG A 1 -13.70 -5.78 6.24
N PHE A 2 -12.84 -5.91 7.26
CA PHE A 2 -11.39 -5.65 7.16
C PHE A 2 -10.65 -6.61 6.20
N ALA A 3 -11.01 -7.90 6.18
CA ALA A 3 -10.41 -8.89 5.29
C ALA A 3 -10.50 -8.54 3.80
N ASN A 4 -11.62 -7.93 3.36
CA ASN A 4 -11.80 -7.52 1.96
C ASN A 4 -10.94 -6.30 1.61
N TRP A 5 -10.58 -5.47 2.59
CA TRP A 5 -9.72 -4.32 2.39
C TRP A 5 -8.26 -4.76 2.36
N SER A 6 -7.85 -5.63 3.29
CA SER A 6 -6.51 -6.21 3.26
C SER A 6 -6.25 -7.05 2.00
N ALA A 7 -7.29 -7.65 1.41
CA ALA A 7 -7.17 -8.37 0.14
C ALA A 7 -6.72 -7.47 -1.02
N GLN A 8 -7.06 -6.18 -1.02
CA GLN A 8 -6.62 -5.24 -2.06
C GLN A 8 -5.12 -4.93 -1.95
N PHE A 9 -4.55 -5.08 -0.75
CA PHE A 9 -3.13 -4.94 -0.48
C PHE A 9 -2.37 -6.28 -0.58
N MET A 10 -3.04 -7.41 -0.87
CA MET A 10 -2.35 -8.71 -0.94
C MET A 10 -1.31 -8.78 -2.05
N ASP A 11 -1.54 -8.11 -3.19
CA ASP A 11 -0.52 -7.99 -4.23
C ASP A 11 0.68 -7.19 -3.75
N ALA A 12 0.44 -6.07 -3.06
CA ALA A 12 1.51 -5.27 -2.48
C ALA A 12 2.33 -6.05 -1.44
N TYR A 13 1.67 -6.87 -0.60
CA TYR A 13 2.37 -7.77 0.32
C TYR A 13 3.19 -8.84 -0.41
N ARG A 14 2.70 -9.40 -1.54
CA ARG A 14 3.50 -10.32 -2.38
C ARG A 14 4.72 -9.64 -2.99
N CYS A 15 4.63 -8.35 -3.30
CA CYS A 15 5.74 -7.56 -3.82
C CYS A 15 6.71 -7.08 -2.74
N GLY A 16 6.49 -7.41 -1.45
CA GLY A 16 7.41 -7.09 -0.37
C GLY A 16 7.10 -5.83 0.43
N LEU A 17 5.84 -5.36 0.44
CA LEU A 17 5.46 -4.22 1.29
C LEU A 17 5.76 -4.48 2.76
N THR A 18 6.46 -3.54 3.39
CA THR A 18 6.64 -3.52 4.84
C THR A 18 5.42 -2.94 5.56
N GLY A 19 5.26 -3.27 6.85
CA GLY A 19 4.14 -2.76 7.64
C GLY A 19 4.09 -1.23 7.73
N ALA A 20 5.25 -0.56 7.75
CA ALA A 20 5.34 0.90 7.75
C ALA A 20 4.82 1.51 6.44
N GLN A 21 5.21 0.94 5.31
CA GLN A 21 4.72 1.32 3.98
C GLN A 21 3.21 1.09 3.85
N ALA A 22 2.69 -0.02 4.38
CA ALA A 22 1.26 -0.30 4.39
C ALA A 22 0.46 0.75 5.19
N VAL A 23 0.99 1.21 6.33
CA VAL A 23 0.38 2.27 7.14
C VAL A 23 0.39 3.60 6.39
N TRP A 24 1.50 3.93 5.72
CA TRP A 24 1.61 5.14 4.89
C TRP A 24 0.61 5.11 3.72
N ALA A 25 0.54 4.01 3.00
CA ALA A 25 -0.39 3.84 1.87
C ALA A 25 -1.84 3.96 2.33
N ASN A 26 -2.20 3.34 3.46
CA ASN A 26 -3.53 3.48 4.06
C ASN A 26 -3.86 4.91 4.48
N LYS A 27 -2.87 5.73 4.85
CA LYS A 27 -3.05 7.13 5.23
C LYS A 27 -3.20 8.03 4.01
N LYS A 28 -2.43 7.78 2.94
CA LYS A 28 -2.42 8.56 1.70
C LYS A 28 -3.64 8.28 0.83
N TYR A 29 -4.01 7.02 0.67
CA TYR A 29 -5.10 6.57 -0.19
C TYR A 29 -6.41 6.33 0.57
N ARG A 30 -6.68 7.14 1.62
CA ARG A 30 -7.94 7.06 2.36
C ARG A 30 -9.13 7.33 1.43
N GLY A 31 -9.82 6.26 1.04
CA GLY A 31 -11.00 6.31 0.17
C GLY A 31 -10.82 5.63 -1.18
N HIS A 32 -9.58 5.46 -1.64
CA HIS A 32 -9.28 4.63 -2.81
C HIS A 32 -9.28 3.16 -2.41
N ARG A 33 -10.16 2.37 -3.04
CA ARG A 33 -10.29 0.92 -2.85
C ARG A 33 -9.46 0.12 -3.86
N VAL A 34 -8.49 0.77 -4.48
CA VAL A 34 -7.59 0.21 -5.49
C VAL A 34 -6.27 0.91 -5.27
N LEU A 35 -5.20 0.15 -5.05
CA LEU A 35 -3.86 0.73 -5.07
C LEU A 35 -3.53 1.06 -6.52
N PRO A 36 -3.06 2.28 -6.81
CA PRO A 36 -2.51 2.57 -8.12
C PRO A 36 -1.24 1.76 -8.34
N ASP A 37 -0.98 1.39 -9.60
CA ASP A 37 0.22 0.61 -9.97
C ASP A 37 1.52 1.35 -9.60
N THR A 38 1.47 2.68 -9.49
CA THR A 38 2.58 3.56 -9.07
C THR A 38 2.90 3.50 -7.58
N ILE A 39 2.11 2.79 -6.75
CA ILE A 39 2.30 2.75 -5.30
C ILE A 39 3.69 2.26 -4.91
N MET A 40 4.25 1.30 -5.64
CA MET A 40 5.56 0.73 -5.33
C MET A 40 6.67 1.77 -5.55
N GLU A 41 6.60 2.53 -6.64
CA GLU A 41 7.53 3.65 -6.90
C GLU A 41 7.39 4.74 -5.83
N GLU A 42 6.15 5.10 -5.47
CA GLU A 42 5.91 6.10 -4.43
C GLU A 42 6.42 5.65 -3.06
N LEU A 43 6.33 4.36 -2.75
CA LEU A 43 6.81 3.76 -1.51
C LEU A 43 8.33 3.62 -1.48
N ASP A 44 8.97 3.41 -2.62
CA ASP A 44 10.43 3.40 -2.76
C ASP A 44 10.99 4.82 -2.55
N ILE A 45 10.38 5.82 -3.20
CA ILE A 45 10.69 7.25 -2.98
C ILE A 45 10.49 7.63 -1.51
N ALA A 46 9.41 7.18 -0.87
CA ALA A 46 9.13 7.47 0.53
C ALA A 46 10.08 6.77 1.52
N ASN A 47 10.75 5.68 1.12
CA ASN A 47 11.77 5.00 1.93
C ASN A 47 13.17 5.58 1.74
N CYS A 48 13.44 6.26 0.61
CA CYS A 48 14.73 6.88 0.32
C CYS A 48 14.94 8.26 0.97
N ILE A 49 13.97 8.78 1.72
CA ILE A 49 14.03 10.05 2.47
C ILE A 49 14.02 9.75 3.97
#